data_AF-A0A1I2QUG7-F1
#
_entry.id   AF-A0A1I2QUG7-F1
#
_cell.length_a   1.000
_cell.length_b   1.000
_cell.length_c   1.000
_cell.angle_alpha   90.00
_cell.angle_beta   90.00
_cell.angle_gamma   90.00
#
_symmetry.space_group_name_H-M   'P 1'
#
loop_
_entity.id
_entity.type
_entity.pdbx_description
1 polymer ?
#
loop_
_entity_poly.entity_id
_entity_poly.type
_entity_poly.pdbx_seq_one_letter_code
_entity_poly.pdbx_strand_id
1 'polypeptide(L)'
;MEAELFKELTENDRKSVCELVTECNNADHTNYDPELDGDFYYIIRNDDNEESGLDADLFAVLSGYLLGETMDGEQVIEVEAFTHPAMRCIGFFTTCYNSLRDDFRGYRIKFMIKAPLAGHDDTAHTHISFSESNDSTVDFSKEDGITYSGGEGILHSAVPFISPDTFETLHSIGAAHLYDELFMKKTLKSPIKDPGDNLSNQYGEVHLTAYGDDTLYLYGLLVYDKFLGQGHGRALMEAVEHYENGNYKNILLQVSSTNTIALNLYHSMGYEETERIIYFTV
;
A
#
# COMPACT_ATOMS: atom_id res chain seq x y z
N MET A 1 26.93 6.36 13.53
CA MET A 1 26.40 6.87 12.26
C MET A 1 25.15 7.66 12.59
N GLU A 2 25.05 8.89 12.09
CA GLU A 2 23.88 9.76 12.31
C GLU A 2 23.07 9.82 11.01
N ALA A 3 21.77 10.07 11.12
CA ALA A 3 20.92 10.30 9.96
C ALA A 3 20.98 11.78 9.59
N GLU A 4 21.32 12.07 8.34
CA GLU A 4 21.44 13.44 7.82
C GLU A 4 20.15 13.86 7.09
N LEU A 5 19.64 15.06 7.40
CA LEU A 5 18.43 15.61 6.78
C LEU A 5 18.75 16.38 5.49
N PHE A 6 18.09 16.01 4.40
CA PHE A 6 18.17 16.65 3.10
C PHE A 6 16.78 17.10 2.63
N LYS A 7 16.70 18.28 2.03
CA LYS A 7 15.47 18.72 1.32
C LYS A 7 15.47 18.32 -0.14
N GLU A 8 16.66 18.23 -0.73
CA GLU A 8 16.84 17.87 -2.13
C GLU A 8 18.02 16.90 -2.20
N LEU A 9 17.84 15.83 -2.97
CA LEU A 9 18.89 14.86 -3.26
C LEU A 9 19.79 15.37 -4.40
N THR A 10 21.11 15.23 -4.23
CA THR A 10 22.06 15.41 -5.34
C THR A 10 21.88 14.31 -6.38
N GLU A 11 22.43 14.49 -7.60
CA GLU A 11 22.38 13.43 -8.64
C GLU A 11 22.98 12.10 -8.15
N ASN A 12 24.07 12.16 -7.37
CA ASN A 12 24.67 10.97 -6.78
C ASN A 12 23.75 10.35 -5.72
N ASP A 13 23.15 11.15 -4.85
CA ASP A 13 22.22 10.64 -3.83
C ASP A 13 21.00 9.98 -4.45
N ARG A 14 20.43 10.57 -5.51
CA ARG A 14 19.32 9.97 -6.25
C ARG A 14 19.68 8.60 -6.80
N LYS A 15 20.90 8.47 -7.36
CA LYS A 15 21.40 7.20 -7.87
C LYS A 15 21.52 6.16 -6.75
N SER A 16 22.15 6.52 -5.63
CA SER A 16 22.34 5.61 -4.50
C SER A 16 21.01 5.24 -3.81
N VAL A 17 20.05 6.17 -3.73
CA VAL A 17 18.68 5.90 -3.24
C VAL A 17 17.97 4.91 -4.17
N CYS A 18 18.02 5.15 -5.49
CA CYS A 18 17.42 4.26 -6.49
C CYS A 18 18.00 2.83 -6.40
N GLU A 19 19.31 2.70 -6.23
CA GLU A 19 19.98 1.42 -6.02
C GLU A 19 19.48 0.72 -4.75
N LEU A 20 19.45 1.42 -3.61
CA LEU A 20 18.96 0.89 -2.33
C LEU A 20 17.49 0.43 -2.40
N VAL A 21 16.60 1.24 -2.97
CA VAL A 21 15.18 0.89 -3.12
C VAL A 21 15.02 -0.31 -4.05
N THR A 22 15.81 -0.38 -5.12
CA THR A 22 15.81 -1.54 -6.04
C THR A 22 16.24 -2.82 -5.33
N GLU A 23 17.24 -2.76 -4.45
CA GLU A 23 17.66 -3.92 -3.65
C GLU A 23 16.59 -4.37 -2.66
N CYS A 24 15.91 -3.42 -2.01
CA CYS A 24 14.78 -3.72 -1.12
C CYS A 24 13.61 -4.32 -1.89
N ASN A 25 13.24 -3.76 -3.05
CA ASN A 25 12.23 -4.33 -3.95
C ASN A 25 12.53 -5.78 -4.32
N ASN A 26 13.79 -6.08 -4.67
CA ASN A 26 14.23 -7.44 -5.01
C ASN A 26 14.15 -8.39 -3.81
N ALA A 27 14.59 -7.95 -2.63
CA ALA A 27 14.61 -8.77 -1.42
C ALA A 27 13.21 -9.03 -0.86
N ASP A 28 12.32 -8.02 -0.90
CA ASP A 28 10.99 -8.07 -0.29
C ASP A 28 9.89 -8.43 -1.30
N HIS A 29 10.25 -8.65 -2.56
CA HIS A 29 9.33 -8.92 -3.66
C HIS A 29 8.26 -7.84 -3.82
N THR A 30 8.68 -6.57 -3.77
CA THR A 30 7.83 -5.39 -3.92
C THR A 30 8.26 -4.55 -5.13
N ASN A 31 7.55 -3.46 -5.40
CA ASN A 31 7.79 -2.56 -6.53
C ASN A 31 7.58 -1.08 -6.15
N TYR A 32 8.20 -0.63 -5.07
CA TYR A 32 8.26 0.80 -4.73
C TYR A 32 8.93 1.60 -5.84
N ASP A 33 8.53 2.86 -6.01
CA ASP A 33 9.15 3.77 -6.97
C ASP A 33 10.58 4.12 -6.49
N PRO A 34 11.64 3.74 -7.23
CA PRO A 34 13.00 4.02 -6.82
C PRO A 34 13.39 5.50 -6.85
N GLU A 35 12.60 6.36 -7.50
CA GLU A 35 12.94 7.78 -7.60
C GLU A 35 12.76 8.55 -6.29
N LEU A 36 11.84 8.08 -5.42
CA LEU A 36 11.41 8.71 -4.16
C LEU A 36 11.34 10.24 -4.27
N ASP A 37 10.17 10.77 -4.59
CA ASP A 37 9.94 12.21 -4.78
C ASP A 37 9.47 12.94 -3.51
N GLY A 38 9.96 12.51 -2.34
CA GLY A 38 9.63 13.12 -1.06
C GLY A 38 10.04 14.59 -0.92
N ASP A 39 9.36 15.29 -0.01
CA ASP A 39 9.65 16.69 0.35
C ASP A 39 10.96 16.84 1.14
N PHE A 40 11.39 15.77 1.83
CA PHE A 40 12.65 15.68 2.53
C PHE A 40 13.07 14.22 2.76
N TYR A 41 14.34 14.02 3.13
CA TYR A 41 14.97 12.71 3.27
C TYR A 41 15.87 12.68 4.49
N TYR A 42 15.84 11.59 5.25
CA TYR A 42 16.88 11.23 6.21
C TYR A 42 17.73 10.09 5.64
N ILE A 43 19.03 10.31 5.53
CA ILE A 43 19.95 9.37 4.87
C ILE A 43 21.03 8.92 5.85
N ILE A 44 21.37 7.63 5.80
CA ILE A 44 22.56 7.05 6.44
C ILE A 44 23.43 6.43 5.35
N ARG A 45 24.64 6.98 5.20
CA ARG A 45 25.62 6.58 4.18
C ARG A 45 26.50 5.44 4.66
N ASN A 46 27.03 4.70 3.70
CA ASN A 46 28.16 3.83 3.91
C ASN A 46 29.46 4.60 3.63
N ASP A 47 30.11 5.09 4.69
CA ASP A 47 31.36 5.84 4.56
C ASP A 47 32.58 4.92 4.30
N ASP A 48 32.44 3.61 4.55
CA ASP A 48 33.52 2.62 4.41
C ASP A 48 32.97 1.24 3.97
N ASN A 49 33.03 1.00 2.65
CA ASN A 49 32.61 -0.27 2.04
C ASN A 49 33.49 -1.46 2.49
N GLU A 50 34.76 -1.24 2.86
CA GLU A 50 35.64 -2.30 3.33
C GLU A 50 35.29 -2.73 4.75
N GLU A 51 34.99 -1.78 5.63
CA GLU A 51 34.56 -2.06 7.01
C GLU A 51 33.19 -2.73 7.06
N SER A 52 32.25 -2.26 6.24
CA SER A 52 30.90 -2.80 6.19
C SER A 52 30.79 -4.12 5.43
N GLY A 53 31.75 -4.41 4.54
CA GLY A 53 31.72 -5.57 3.66
C GLY A 53 30.60 -5.52 2.61
N LEU A 54 30.03 -4.33 2.37
CA LEU A 54 28.96 -4.09 1.41
C LEU A 54 29.40 -3.07 0.37
N ASP A 55 29.20 -3.42 -0.89
CA ASP A 55 29.39 -2.51 -2.02
C ASP A 55 28.10 -1.73 -2.29
N ALA A 56 27.71 -0.91 -1.31
CA ALA A 56 26.50 -0.07 -1.35
C ALA A 56 26.81 1.29 -0.75
N ASP A 57 26.39 2.38 -1.41
CA ASP A 57 26.66 3.74 -0.95
C ASP A 57 25.78 4.17 0.25
N LEU A 58 24.60 3.55 0.41
CA LEU A 58 23.62 3.87 1.45
C LEU A 58 23.22 2.64 2.24
N PHE A 59 23.08 2.80 3.55
CA PHE A 59 22.48 1.80 4.41
C PHE A 59 21.00 2.01 4.61
N ALA A 60 20.55 3.26 4.70
CA ALA A 60 19.14 3.55 4.92
C ALA A 60 18.75 4.91 4.36
N VAL A 61 17.48 5.01 3.95
CA VAL A 61 16.81 6.26 3.59
C VAL A 61 15.40 6.25 4.15
N LEU A 62 14.96 7.39 4.68
CA LEU A 62 13.56 7.66 5.02
C LEU A 62 13.12 8.88 4.22
N SER A 63 12.12 8.72 3.37
CA SER A 63 11.50 9.77 2.57
C SER A 63 10.21 10.23 3.24
N GLY A 64 10.05 11.55 3.40
CA GLY A 64 8.87 12.15 4.02
C GLY A 64 8.08 13.03 3.07
N TYR A 65 6.75 12.92 3.12
CA TYR A 65 5.79 13.61 2.26
C TYR A 65 4.83 14.44 3.12
N LEU A 66 4.77 15.75 2.84
CA LEU A 66 3.92 16.74 3.50
C LEU A 66 2.69 17.03 2.64
N LEU A 67 1.74 16.10 2.64
CA LEU A 67 0.53 16.16 1.80
C LEU A 67 -0.52 17.20 2.26
N GLY A 68 -0.27 17.91 3.37
CA GLY A 68 -1.21 18.89 3.94
C GLY A 68 -2.40 18.26 4.67
N GLU A 69 -2.37 16.94 4.90
CA GLU A 69 -3.40 16.20 5.61
C GLU A 69 -3.35 16.46 7.13
N THR A 70 -4.50 16.28 7.78
CA THR A 70 -4.61 16.31 9.24
C THR A 70 -5.38 15.10 9.75
N MET A 71 -4.91 14.50 10.83
CA MET A 71 -5.58 13.42 11.55
C MET A 71 -5.75 13.83 13.01
N ASP A 72 -6.99 13.80 13.52
CA ASP A 72 -7.34 14.25 14.88
C ASP A 72 -6.84 15.67 15.24
N GLY A 73 -6.75 16.56 14.24
CA GLY A 73 -6.30 17.94 14.41
C GLY A 73 -4.77 18.12 14.40
N GLU A 74 -4.01 17.05 14.25
CA GLU A 74 -2.56 17.06 14.08
C GLU A 74 -2.19 16.90 12.60
N GLN A 75 -1.09 17.53 12.18
CA GLN A 75 -0.61 17.39 10.81
C GLN A 75 -0.02 15.99 10.60
N VAL A 76 -0.20 15.43 9.41
CA VAL A 76 0.31 14.10 9.06
C VAL A 76 1.53 14.24 8.14
N ILE A 77 2.54 13.40 8.39
CA ILE A 77 3.64 13.14 7.47
C ILE A 77 3.48 11.72 6.97
N GLU A 78 3.37 11.55 5.66
CA GLU A 78 3.45 10.23 5.06
C GLU A 78 4.92 9.85 4.85
N VAL A 79 5.28 8.60 5.09
CA VAL A 79 6.67 8.14 5.12
C VAL A 79 6.83 6.82 4.38
N GLU A 80 7.85 6.78 3.54
CA GLU A 80 8.48 5.56 3.04
C GLU A 80 9.87 5.42 3.67
N ALA A 81 10.26 4.21 4.07
CA ALA A 81 11.56 3.98 4.70
C ALA A 81 12.17 2.67 4.23
N PHE A 82 13.46 2.72 3.89
CA PHE A 82 14.22 1.61 3.36
C PHE A 82 15.51 1.43 4.14
N THR A 83 15.86 0.19 4.42
CA THR A 83 17.15 -0.20 5.00
C THR A 83 17.67 -1.37 4.20
N HIS A 84 18.93 -1.27 3.78
CA HIS A 84 19.59 -2.28 2.95
C HIS A 84 19.38 -3.66 3.56
N PRO A 85 18.98 -4.70 2.79
CA PRO A 85 18.57 -5.99 3.34
C PRO A 85 19.60 -6.62 4.29
N ALA A 86 20.89 -6.56 3.95
CA ALA A 86 21.98 -7.07 4.78
C ALA A 86 22.28 -6.25 6.05
N MET A 87 21.70 -5.05 6.19
CA MET A 87 21.92 -4.12 7.30
C MET A 87 20.67 -3.92 8.18
N ARG A 88 19.63 -4.73 7.97
CA ARG A 88 18.42 -4.75 8.82
C ARG A 88 18.75 -5.23 10.23
N CYS A 89 17.89 -4.89 11.18
CA CYS A 89 18.01 -5.27 12.60
C CYS A 89 19.25 -4.71 13.34
N ILE A 90 19.98 -3.75 12.76
CA ILE A 90 21.12 -3.07 13.39
C ILE A 90 20.74 -1.67 13.92
N GLY A 91 19.54 -1.19 13.57
CA GLY A 91 18.96 0.06 14.12
C GLY A 91 19.01 1.28 13.20
N PHE A 92 19.40 1.13 11.93
CA PHE A 92 19.43 2.26 10.99
C PHE A 92 18.07 2.90 10.73
N PHE A 93 17.02 2.09 10.53
CA PHE A 93 15.64 2.58 10.50
C PHE A 93 15.32 3.41 11.76
N THR A 94 15.61 2.86 12.94
CA THR A 94 15.35 3.52 14.23
C THR A 94 16.07 4.86 14.34
N THR A 95 17.29 4.97 13.82
CA THR A 95 18.03 6.23 13.75
C THR A 95 17.30 7.26 12.88
N CYS A 96 16.93 6.92 11.65
CA CYS A 96 16.18 7.83 10.77
C CYS A 96 14.83 8.22 11.39
N TYR A 97 14.09 7.26 11.93
CA TYR A 97 12.79 7.48 12.56
C TYR A 97 12.86 8.41 13.78
N ASN A 98 13.88 8.24 14.63
CA ASN A 98 14.06 9.13 15.78
C ASN A 98 14.41 10.55 15.35
N SER A 99 15.25 10.73 14.33
CA SER A 99 15.54 12.05 13.76
C SER A 99 14.27 12.72 13.22
N LEU A 100 13.45 11.99 12.45
CA LEU A 100 12.14 12.45 11.99
C LEU A 100 11.27 12.92 13.15
N ARG A 101 11.13 12.10 14.20
CA ARG A 101 10.28 12.41 15.35
C ARG A 101 10.78 13.62 16.15
N ASP A 102 12.10 13.84 16.19
CA ASP A 102 12.69 14.98 16.87
C ASP A 102 12.48 16.29 16.12
N ASP A 103 12.57 16.27 14.78
CA ASP A 103 12.38 17.45 13.94
C ASP A 103 10.89 17.80 13.77
N PHE A 104 10.01 16.79 13.67
CA PHE A 104 8.58 16.95 13.41
C PHE A 104 7.72 16.62 14.63
N ARG A 105 8.05 17.22 15.77
CA ARG A 105 7.27 17.05 17.01
C ARG A 105 5.84 17.53 16.84
N GLY A 106 4.88 16.67 17.19
CA GLY A 106 3.45 16.96 17.11
C GLY A 106 2.82 16.64 15.76
N TYR A 107 3.59 16.10 14.82
CA TYR A 107 3.03 15.45 13.64
C TYR A 107 2.69 14.00 13.95
N ARG A 108 1.63 13.51 13.31
CA ARG A 108 1.36 12.08 13.16
C ARG A 108 2.21 11.53 12.03
N ILE A 109 2.75 10.34 12.24
CA ILE A 109 3.55 9.68 11.21
C ILE A 109 2.69 8.58 10.62
N LYS A 110 2.53 8.60 9.29
CA LYS A 110 1.77 7.61 8.53
C LYS A 110 2.75 6.86 7.62
N PHE A 111 2.99 5.59 7.90
CA PHE A 111 3.85 4.74 7.08
C PHE A 111 3.06 4.14 5.93
N MET A 112 3.60 4.25 4.72
CA MET A 112 3.09 3.61 3.52
C MET A 112 3.86 2.33 3.24
N ILE A 113 3.19 1.18 3.26
CA ILE A 113 3.81 -0.14 3.06
C ILE A 113 3.15 -0.85 1.88
N LYS A 114 3.89 -1.16 0.81
CA LYS A 114 3.43 -2.07 -0.25
C LYS A 114 3.45 -3.52 0.22
N ALA A 115 2.38 -4.24 -0.06
CA ALA A 115 2.34 -5.69 0.08
C ALA A 115 3.26 -6.36 -0.97
N PRO A 116 3.84 -7.54 -0.66
CA PRO A 116 4.55 -8.34 -1.66
C PRO A 116 3.68 -8.64 -2.87
N LEU A 117 4.30 -8.73 -4.05
CA LEU A 117 3.62 -9.02 -5.29
C LEU A 117 3.03 -10.45 -5.29
N ALA A 118 1.85 -10.60 -5.89
CA ALA A 118 1.13 -11.87 -5.94
C ALA A 118 2.00 -13.02 -6.49
N GLY A 119 1.93 -14.19 -5.84
CA GLY A 119 2.76 -15.36 -6.17
C GLY A 119 4.06 -15.47 -5.37
N HIS A 120 4.38 -14.46 -4.55
CA HIS A 120 5.44 -14.48 -3.55
C HIS A 120 4.91 -14.51 -2.10
N ASP A 121 3.60 -14.78 -1.92
CA ASP A 121 3.04 -15.11 -0.61
C ASP A 121 3.79 -16.33 -0.07
N ASP A 122 4.55 -16.13 1.01
CA ASP A 122 5.24 -17.22 1.66
C ASP A 122 4.21 -18.24 2.14
N THR A 123 4.26 -19.44 1.59
CA THR A 123 3.34 -20.56 1.90
C THR A 123 3.29 -20.91 3.40
N ALA A 124 4.22 -20.40 4.20
CA ALA A 124 4.22 -20.52 5.66
C ALA A 124 3.15 -19.66 6.37
N HIS A 125 2.63 -18.62 5.72
CA HIS A 125 1.63 -17.72 6.31
C HIS A 125 0.25 -18.15 5.85
N THR A 126 -0.37 -19.03 6.63
CA THR A 126 -1.73 -19.50 6.39
C THR A 126 -2.71 -18.32 6.37
N HIS A 127 -3.24 -18.01 5.19
CA HIS A 127 -4.37 -17.10 5.04
C HIS A 127 -5.53 -17.62 5.89
N ILE A 128 -6.00 -16.82 6.86
CA ILE A 128 -7.30 -17.06 7.47
C ILE A 128 -8.35 -16.69 6.42
N SER A 129 -8.79 -17.69 5.67
CA SER A 129 -9.99 -17.57 4.85
C SER A 129 -11.20 -17.60 5.78
N PHE A 130 -11.89 -16.46 5.91
CA PHE A 130 -13.25 -16.46 6.44
C PHE A 130 -14.17 -17.04 5.38
N SER A 131 -14.18 -18.37 5.26
CA SER A 131 -15.30 -19.02 4.60
C SER A 131 -16.55 -18.70 5.42
N GLU A 132 -17.51 -18.00 4.80
CA GLU A 132 -18.87 -17.92 5.31
C GLU A 132 -19.41 -19.36 5.36
N SER A 133 -19.30 -19.98 6.53
CA SER A 133 -19.92 -21.27 6.77
C SER A 133 -21.42 -21.03 6.90
N ASN A 134 -22.09 -21.13 5.76
CA ASN A 134 -23.50 -21.46 5.72
C ASN A 134 -23.71 -22.79 6.47
N ASP A 135 -24.51 -22.69 7.51
CA ASP A 135 -25.44 -23.71 8.01
C ASP A 135 -24.85 -25.09 8.36
N SER A 136 -24.66 -25.34 9.65
CA SER A 136 -25.04 -26.63 10.22
C SER A 136 -25.33 -26.51 11.71
N THR A 137 -26.60 -26.76 12.03
CA THR A 137 -27.08 -27.11 13.37
C THR A 137 -26.32 -28.33 13.88
N VAL A 138 -25.50 -28.15 14.93
CA VAL A 138 -24.86 -29.28 15.63
C VAL A 138 -25.67 -29.61 16.88
N ASP A 139 -26.39 -30.72 16.78
CA ASP A 139 -27.14 -31.37 17.85
C ASP A 139 -26.18 -32.06 18.83
N PHE A 140 -26.27 -31.71 20.11
CA PHE A 140 -25.43 -32.28 21.17
C PHE A 140 -26.03 -33.61 21.64
N SER A 141 -25.64 -34.72 21.01
CA SER A 141 -25.71 -36.03 21.66
C SER A 141 -24.80 -37.08 21.03
N LYS A 142 -23.61 -37.27 21.62
CA LYS A 142 -23.15 -38.53 22.25
C LYS A 142 -21.64 -38.55 22.45
N GLU A 143 -21.28 -39.12 23.59
CA GLU A 143 -19.95 -39.47 24.06
C GLU A 143 -19.23 -40.38 23.06
N ASP A 144 -17.99 -40.02 22.71
CA ASP A 144 -16.86 -40.96 22.71
C ASP A 144 -15.53 -40.18 22.69
N GLY A 145 -14.61 -40.62 23.54
CA GLY A 145 -13.42 -39.90 23.93
C GLY A 145 -12.40 -39.71 22.80
N ILE A 146 -12.01 -38.46 22.57
CA ILE A 146 -10.81 -38.09 21.83
C ILE A 146 -9.90 -37.32 22.78
N THR A 147 -8.80 -37.96 23.18
CA THR A 147 -7.68 -37.35 23.89
C THR A 147 -6.99 -36.35 22.97
N TYR A 148 -7.16 -35.05 23.24
CA TYR A 148 -6.36 -33.99 22.63
C TYR A 148 -5.04 -33.86 23.38
N SER A 149 -3.93 -34.21 22.73
CA SER A 149 -2.60 -33.74 23.13
C SER A 149 -2.52 -32.24 22.82
N GLY A 150 -2.72 -31.41 23.83
CA GLY A 150 -2.53 -29.97 23.73
C GLY A 150 -1.06 -29.64 23.51
N GLY A 151 -0.66 -29.47 22.25
CA GLY A 151 0.44 -28.59 21.93
C GLY A 151 -0.05 -27.17 22.17
N GLU A 152 0.67 -26.41 22.98
CA GLU A 152 0.54 -24.95 23.04
C GLU A 152 0.90 -24.41 21.65
N GLY A 153 -0.07 -24.39 20.75
CA GLY A 153 0.04 -23.64 19.52
C GLY A 153 0.09 -22.18 19.93
N ILE A 154 1.26 -21.56 19.79
CA ILE A 154 1.37 -20.10 19.80
C ILE A 154 0.41 -19.63 18.71
N LEU A 155 -0.70 -19.02 19.11
CA LEU A 155 -1.59 -18.30 18.19
C LEU A 155 -0.78 -17.11 17.68
N HIS A 156 -0.08 -17.31 16.58
CA HIS A 156 0.48 -16.20 15.83
C HIS A 156 -0.70 -15.39 15.31
N SER A 157 -0.73 -14.11 15.67
CA SER A 157 -1.59 -13.13 15.00
C SER A 157 -1.39 -13.29 13.49
N ALA A 158 -2.48 -13.27 12.71
CA ALA A 158 -2.34 -13.18 11.26
C ALA A 158 -1.46 -11.95 10.97
N VAL A 159 -0.26 -12.19 10.45
CA VAL A 159 0.59 -11.10 9.99
C VAL A 159 -0.18 -10.47 8.83
N PRO A 160 -0.35 -9.14 8.79
CA PRO A 160 -0.84 -8.47 7.59
C PRO A 160 0.01 -8.89 6.39
N PHE A 161 -0.44 -8.66 5.17
CA PHE A 161 0.26 -9.00 3.92
C PHE A 161 1.56 -8.18 3.73
N ILE A 162 2.47 -8.21 4.70
CA ILE A 162 3.71 -7.45 4.81
C ILE A 162 4.84 -8.38 5.27
N SER A 163 6.08 -8.00 4.95
CA SER A 163 7.27 -8.71 5.43
C SER A 163 7.27 -8.79 6.98
N PRO A 164 7.62 -9.94 7.59
CA PRO A 164 7.71 -10.10 9.04
C PRO A 164 8.58 -9.02 9.71
N ASP A 165 9.75 -8.72 9.13
CA ASP A 165 10.67 -7.70 9.64
C ASP A 165 10.00 -6.30 9.68
N THR A 166 9.22 -5.97 8.64
CA THR A 166 8.46 -4.72 8.58
C THR A 166 7.38 -4.68 9.65
N PHE A 167 6.61 -5.76 9.82
CA PHE A 167 5.57 -5.83 10.85
C PHE A 167 6.15 -5.67 12.26
N GLU A 168 7.21 -6.42 12.57
CA GLU A 168 7.88 -6.34 13.87
C GLU A 168 8.44 -4.94 14.14
N THR A 169 9.03 -4.32 13.12
CA THR A 169 9.54 -2.94 13.19
C THR A 169 8.42 -1.96 13.50
N LEU A 170 7.31 -1.99 12.75
CA LEU A 170 6.15 -1.11 12.96
C LEU A 170 5.50 -1.35 14.32
N HIS A 171 5.36 -2.61 14.73
CA HIS A 171 4.82 -2.97 16.04
C HIS A 171 5.70 -2.44 17.18
N SER A 172 7.03 -2.51 17.04
CA SER A 172 7.99 -2.07 18.06
C SER A 172 7.92 -0.57 18.35
N ILE A 173 7.49 0.24 17.36
CA ILE A 173 7.32 1.69 17.50
C ILE A 173 5.87 2.08 17.85
N GLY A 174 5.00 1.10 18.10
CA GLY A 174 3.61 1.32 18.47
C GLY A 174 2.70 1.69 17.31
N ALA A 175 3.10 1.41 16.06
CA ALA A 175 2.30 1.73 14.90
C ALA A 175 1.04 0.86 14.84
N ALA A 176 -0.09 1.50 14.58
CA ALA A 176 -1.39 0.86 14.40
C ALA A 176 -1.77 0.85 12.93
N HIS A 177 -2.37 -0.24 12.46
CA HIS A 177 -2.97 -0.31 11.13
C HIS A 177 -4.11 0.72 11.02
N LEU A 178 -4.16 1.44 9.90
CA LEU A 178 -5.14 2.49 9.64
C LEU A 178 -6.18 2.05 8.60
N TYR A 179 -5.73 1.83 7.35
CA TYR A 179 -6.51 1.25 6.25
C TYR A 179 -5.56 0.71 5.18
N ASP A 180 -6.12 -0.01 4.21
CA ASP A 180 -5.39 -0.39 2.99
C ASP A 180 -5.94 0.39 1.81
N GLU A 181 -5.11 0.64 0.82
CA GLU A 181 -5.50 1.16 -0.48
C GLU A 181 -5.24 0.08 -1.54
N LEU A 182 -6.29 -0.26 -2.28
CA LEU A 182 -6.26 -1.31 -3.28
C LEU A 182 -6.17 -0.69 -4.66
N PHE A 183 -5.16 -1.09 -5.43
CA PHE A 183 -5.11 -0.80 -6.84
C PHE A 183 -5.91 -1.89 -7.55
N MET A 184 -6.96 -1.49 -8.25
CA MET A 184 -7.79 -2.40 -9.01
C MET A 184 -7.71 -2.10 -10.50
N LYS A 185 -7.61 -3.15 -11.30
CA LYS A 185 -7.50 -3.05 -12.76
C LYS A 185 -8.58 -3.88 -13.43
N LYS A 186 -9.07 -3.38 -14.56
CA LYS A 186 -9.90 -4.14 -15.49
C LYS A 186 -9.42 -3.96 -16.92
N THR A 187 -9.22 -5.07 -17.61
CA THR A 187 -9.02 -5.10 -19.06
C THR A 187 -10.39 -5.04 -19.75
N LEU A 188 -10.59 -4.04 -20.60
CA LEU A 188 -11.83 -3.81 -21.31
C LEU A 188 -12.01 -4.80 -22.47
N LYS A 189 -13.28 -5.12 -22.77
CA LYS A 189 -13.64 -5.97 -23.92
C LYS A 189 -13.33 -5.29 -25.25
N SER A 190 -13.35 -3.97 -25.28
CA SER A 190 -13.04 -3.16 -26.46
C SER A 190 -12.33 -1.89 -26.00
N PRO A 191 -11.28 -1.44 -26.71
CA PRO A 191 -10.54 -0.25 -26.30
C PRO A 191 -11.38 1.02 -26.44
N ILE A 192 -11.22 1.95 -25.51
CA ILE A 192 -11.95 3.22 -25.47
C ILE A 192 -11.03 4.43 -25.64
N LYS A 193 -11.58 5.59 -25.99
CA LYS A 193 -10.92 6.89 -25.86
C LYS A 193 -11.02 7.36 -24.42
N ASP A 194 -10.18 8.33 -24.07
CA ASP A 194 -10.37 9.11 -22.86
C ASP A 194 -11.70 9.92 -22.98
N PRO A 195 -12.68 9.69 -22.09
CA PRO A 195 -13.89 10.49 -22.07
C PRO A 195 -13.68 11.91 -21.54
N GLY A 196 -12.59 12.17 -20.82
CA GLY A 196 -12.41 13.37 -20.01
C GLY A 196 -13.62 13.60 -19.09
N ASP A 197 -14.03 14.86 -18.95
CA ASP A 197 -15.15 15.24 -18.08
C ASP A 197 -16.55 14.99 -18.71
N ASN A 198 -16.62 14.44 -19.92
CA ASN A 198 -17.88 14.38 -20.69
C ASN A 198 -18.93 13.43 -20.10
N LEU A 199 -18.53 12.55 -19.16
CA LEU A 199 -19.42 11.56 -18.55
C LEU A 199 -20.04 12.05 -17.23
N SER A 200 -19.55 13.15 -16.68
CA SER A 200 -20.14 13.82 -15.52
C SER A 200 -21.53 14.35 -15.88
N ASN A 201 -22.52 14.09 -15.02
CA ASN A 201 -23.92 14.39 -15.30
C ASN A 201 -24.68 14.81 -14.02
N GLN A 202 -26.00 14.96 -14.12
CA GLN A 202 -26.81 15.44 -13.00
C GLN A 202 -26.81 14.51 -11.76
N TYR A 203 -26.37 13.26 -11.89
CA TYR A 203 -26.35 12.26 -10.82
C TYR A 203 -24.99 12.14 -10.11
N GLY A 204 -23.91 12.58 -10.77
CA GLY A 204 -22.56 12.39 -10.25
C GLY A 204 -21.49 12.77 -11.26
N GLU A 205 -20.25 12.54 -10.85
CA GLU A 205 -19.05 12.91 -11.58
C GLU A 205 -18.13 11.70 -11.74
N VAL A 206 -17.38 11.70 -12.84
CA VAL A 206 -16.33 10.74 -13.08
C VAL A 206 -15.13 11.46 -13.68
N HIS A 207 -13.95 11.15 -13.14
CA HIS A 207 -12.71 11.84 -13.45
C HIS A 207 -11.64 10.80 -13.80
N LEU A 208 -11.12 10.91 -15.02
CA LEU A 208 -10.10 10.02 -15.56
C LEU A 208 -8.93 10.82 -16.12
N THR A 209 -7.76 10.20 -16.13
CA THR A 209 -6.57 10.72 -16.81
C THR A 209 -5.83 9.58 -17.51
N ALA A 210 -5.05 9.90 -18.54
CA ALA A 210 -4.16 8.93 -19.16
C ALA A 210 -3.07 8.47 -18.18
N TYR A 211 -2.83 7.16 -18.12
CA TYR A 211 -1.76 6.55 -17.36
C TYR A 211 -0.99 5.59 -18.27
N GLY A 212 0.13 6.05 -18.80
CA GLY A 212 0.84 5.35 -19.87
C GLY A 212 0.06 5.28 -21.19
N ASP A 213 0.47 4.36 -22.07
CA ASP A 213 0.02 4.35 -23.47
C ASP A 213 -1.36 3.70 -23.68
N ASP A 214 -1.79 2.81 -22.79
CA ASP A 214 -2.97 1.96 -22.98
C ASP A 214 -3.91 1.89 -21.76
N THR A 215 -3.65 2.66 -20.71
CA THR A 215 -4.43 2.61 -19.47
C THR A 215 -5.00 3.99 -19.12
N LEU A 216 -6.27 4.02 -18.70
CA LEU A 216 -6.88 5.19 -18.07
C LEU A 216 -6.87 4.98 -16.56
N TYR A 217 -6.48 6.01 -15.83
CA TYR A 217 -6.53 6.05 -14.37
C TYR A 217 -7.77 6.81 -13.92
N LEU A 218 -8.68 6.12 -13.24
CA LEU A 218 -9.86 6.71 -12.60
C LEU A 218 -9.46 7.21 -11.22
N TYR A 219 -9.37 8.54 -11.08
CA TYR A 219 -8.99 9.20 -9.83
C TYR A 219 -10.18 9.82 -9.09
N GLY A 220 -11.38 9.78 -9.69
CA GLY A 220 -12.60 10.25 -9.03
C GLY A 220 -13.85 9.58 -9.57
N LEU A 221 -14.66 9.05 -8.67
CA LEU A 221 -16.04 8.63 -8.93
C LEU A 221 -16.91 9.13 -7.79
N LEU A 222 -17.85 10.00 -8.11
CA LEU A 222 -18.74 10.62 -7.13
C LEU A 222 -20.21 10.42 -7.57
N VAL A 223 -21.05 10.01 -6.64
CA VAL A 223 -22.52 10.04 -6.80
C VAL A 223 -23.05 11.00 -5.75
N TYR A 224 -23.85 11.98 -6.15
CA TYR A 224 -24.40 12.96 -5.21
C TYR A 224 -25.36 12.30 -4.22
N ASP A 225 -25.33 12.72 -2.95
CA ASP A 225 -26.02 12.09 -1.81
C ASP A 225 -27.48 11.70 -2.09
N LYS A 226 -28.24 12.58 -2.74
CA LYS A 226 -29.66 12.37 -3.10
C LYS A 226 -29.91 11.18 -4.05
N PHE A 227 -28.85 10.66 -4.68
CA PHE A 227 -28.87 9.62 -5.70
C PHE A 227 -28.13 8.33 -5.27
N LEU A 228 -27.63 8.27 -4.04
CA LEU A 228 -26.98 7.07 -3.52
C LEU A 228 -27.95 5.88 -3.47
N GLY A 229 -27.40 4.67 -3.62
CA GLY A 229 -28.16 3.41 -3.56
C GLY A 229 -29.09 3.13 -4.75
N GLN A 230 -29.09 3.97 -5.78
CA GLN A 230 -30.00 3.86 -6.94
C GLN A 230 -29.33 3.29 -8.21
N GLY A 231 -28.09 2.79 -8.09
CA GLY A 231 -27.35 2.20 -9.21
C GLY A 231 -26.59 3.20 -10.10
N HIS A 232 -26.61 4.51 -9.77
CA HIS A 232 -25.95 5.53 -10.59
C HIS A 232 -24.42 5.38 -10.68
N GLY A 233 -23.75 4.89 -9.62
CA GLY A 233 -22.31 4.62 -9.67
C GLY A 233 -21.96 3.55 -10.71
N ARG A 234 -22.76 2.47 -10.77
CA ARG A 234 -22.63 1.45 -11.82
C ARG A 234 -22.88 2.04 -13.20
N ALA A 235 -23.95 2.83 -13.36
CA ALA A 235 -24.26 3.43 -14.65
C ALA A 235 -23.16 4.37 -15.17
N LEU A 236 -22.52 5.14 -14.28
CA LEU A 236 -21.36 5.97 -14.62
C LEU A 236 -20.18 5.11 -15.09
N MET A 237 -19.82 4.08 -14.32
CA MET A 237 -18.72 3.17 -14.68
C MET A 237 -19.00 2.40 -15.98
N GLU A 238 -20.24 1.95 -16.21
CA GLU A 238 -20.63 1.31 -17.46
C GLU A 238 -20.53 2.27 -18.65
N ALA A 239 -20.87 3.55 -18.45
CA ALA A 239 -20.70 4.57 -19.48
C ALA A 239 -19.21 4.82 -19.80
N VAL A 240 -18.32 4.73 -18.82
CA VAL A 240 -16.86 4.76 -19.05
C VAL A 240 -16.44 3.54 -19.87
N GLU A 241 -16.77 2.32 -19.43
CA GLU A 241 -16.32 1.07 -20.08
C GLU A 241 -16.81 0.89 -21.52
N HIS A 242 -17.92 1.55 -21.88
CA HIS A 242 -18.52 1.50 -23.23
C HIS A 242 -18.38 2.82 -23.97
N TYR A 243 -17.44 3.67 -23.56
CA TYR A 243 -17.18 4.93 -24.27
C TYR A 243 -16.67 4.69 -25.70
N GLU A 244 -16.56 5.77 -26.47
CA GLU A 244 -16.15 5.71 -27.88
C GLU A 244 -14.86 4.90 -28.10
N ASN A 245 -14.77 4.16 -29.21
CA ASN A 245 -13.58 3.37 -29.56
C ASN A 245 -12.31 4.22 -29.58
N GLY A 246 -11.26 3.76 -28.89
CA GLY A 246 -9.96 4.44 -28.81
C GLY A 246 -8.78 3.48 -28.62
N ASN A 247 -7.76 3.93 -27.89
CA ASN A 247 -6.52 3.20 -27.66
C ASN A 247 -6.40 2.60 -26.26
N TYR A 248 -7.18 3.07 -25.28
CA TYR A 248 -7.09 2.62 -23.91
C TYR A 248 -7.80 1.28 -23.71
N LYS A 249 -7.04 0.28 -23.27
CA LYS A 249 -7.49 -1.10 -23.08
C LYS A 249 -7.79 -1.42 -21.62
N ASN A 250 -7.24 -0.64 -20.70
CA ASN A 250 -7.36 -0.90 -19.28
C ASN A 250 -7.91 0.32 -18.55
N ILE A 251 -8.64 0.05 -17.47
CA ILE A 251 -8.95 1.04 -16.44
C ILE A 251 -8.24 0.60 -15.16
N LEU A 252 -7.47 1.50 -14.57
CA LEU A 252 -6.82 1.36 -13.27
C LEU A 252 -7.49 2.35 -12.30
N LEU A 253 -7.69 1.94 -11.05
CA LEU A 253 -8.23 2.80 -10.00
C LEU A 253 -7.62 2.45 -8.64
N GLN A 254 -7.70 3.38 -7.70
CA GLN A 254 -7.41 3.15 -6.29
C GLN A 254 -8.70 3.22 -5.47
N VAL A 255 -8.80 2.41 -4.42
CA VAL A 255 -9.93 2.42 -3.51
C VAL A 255 -9.50 1.99 -2.11
N SER A 256 -9.94 2.73 -1.10
CA SER A 256 -9.73 2.33 0.30
C SER A 256 -10.44 1.01 0.60
N SER A 257 -9.78 0.11 1.33
CA SER A 257 -10.32 -1.16 1.80
C SER A 257 -11.54 -0.99 2.71
N THR A 258 -11.70 0.20 3.30
CA THR A 258 -12.84 0.55 4.15
C THR A 258 -14.07 1.01 3.34
N ASN A 259 -13.90 1.38 2.07
CA ASN A 259 -15.00 1.79 1.19
C ASN A 259 -15.67 0.56 0.56
N THR A 260 -16.37 -0.20 1.40
CA THR A 260 -17.05 -1.44 1.01
C THR A 260 -18.06 -1.26 -0.13
N ILE A 261 -18.70 -0.09 -0.22
CA ILE A 261 -19.65 0.22 -1.29
C ILE A 261 -18.94 0.29 -2.65
N ALA A 262 -17.84 1.03 -2.74
CA ALA A 262 -17.05 1.15 -3.97
C ALA A 262 -16.37 -0.17 -4.34
N LEU A 263 -15.79 -0.89 -3.37
CA LEU A 263 -15.20 -2.21 -3.58
C LEU A 263 -16.20 -3.20 -4.17
N ASN A 264 -17.39 -3.29 -3.56
CA ASN A 264 -18.44 -4.18 -4.05
C ASN A 264 -18.86 -3.81 -5.48
N LEU A 265 -18.93 -2.51 -5.79
CA LEU A 265 -19.17 -2.04 -7.15
C LEU A 265 -18.08 -2.54 -8.10
N TYR A 266 -16.81 -2.27 -7.82
CA TYR A 266 -15.69 -2.63 -8.69
C TYR A 266 -15.56 -4.14 -8.89
N HIS A 267 -15.62 -4.93 -7.82
CA HIS A 267 -15.62 -6.39 -7.92
C HIS A 267 -16.79 -6.93 -8.74
N SER A 268 -18.00 -6.43 -8.51
CA SER A 268 -19.17 -6.85 -9.29
C SER A 268 -19.12 -6.42 -10.77
N MET A 269 -18.23 -5.49 -11.11
CA MET A 269 -17.92 -5.09 -12.48
C MET A 269 -16.72 -5.85 -13.05
N GLY A 270 -16.05 -6.72 -12.28
CA GLY A 270 -14.92 -7.52 -12.74
C GLY A 270 -13.58 -6.77 -12.73
N TYR A 271 -13.43 -5.78 -11.85
CA TYR A 271 -12.11 -5.26 -11.51
C TYR A 271 -11.45 -6.22 -10.52
N GLU A 272 -10.15 -6.44 -10.73
CA GLU A 272 -9.32 -7.33 -9.93
C GLU A 272 -8.23 -6.51 -9.22
N GLU A 273 -7.92 -6.87 -7.98
CA GLU A 273 -6.81 -6.27 -7.23
C GLU A 273 -5.49 -6.66 -7.88
N THR A 274 -4.64 -5.66 -8.12
CA THR A 274 -3.30 -5.86 -8.68
C THR A 274 -2.20 -5.54 -7.70
N GLU A 275 -2.40 -4.53 -6.85
CA GLU A 275 -1.46 -4.11 -5.81
C GLU A 275 -2.24 -3.65 -4.56
N ARG A 276 -1.57 -3.72 -3.41
CA ARG A 276 -2.10 -3.28 -2.13
C ARG A 276 -1.06 -2.44 -1.40
N ILE A 277 -1.49 -1.27 -0.96
CA ILE A 277 -0.75 -0.40 -0.04
C ILE A 277 -1.44 -0.48 1.32
N ILE A 278 -0.65 -0.60 2.38
CA ILE A 278 -1.09 -0.78 3.75
C ILE A 278 -0.55 0.39 4.54
N TYR A 279 -1.46 1.17 5.13
CA TYR A 279 -1.11 2.34 5.91
C TYR A 279 -1.10 2.02 7.40
N PHE A 280 -0.01 2.39 8.06
CA PHE A 280 0.13 2.36 9.52
C PHE A 280 0.31 3.77 10.05
N THR A 281 -0.08 4.03 11.28
CA THR A 281 0.13 5.33 11.92
C THR A 281 0.65 5.23 13.35
N VAL A 282 1.46 6.20 13.74
CA VAL A 282 1.97 6.45 15.10
C VAL A 282 1.57 7.87 15.53
#